data_AF-A0A8S3VJI7-F1
#
_entry.id   AF-A0A8S3VJI7-F1
#
_cell.length_a   1.000
_cell.length_b   1.000
_cell.length_c   1.000
_cell.angle_alpha   90.00
_cell.angle_beta   90.00
_cell.angle_gamma   90.00
#
_symmetry.space_group_name_H-M   'P 1'
#
loop_
_entity.id
_entity.type
_entity.pdbx_description
1 polymer ?
#
loop_
_entity_poly.entity_id
_entity_poly.type
_entity_poly.pdbx_seq_one_letter_code
_entity_poly.pdbx_strand_id
1 'polypeptide(L)'
;MWSFDRKNGLTLLTRNGMPDEEIIGLEKSNNVNCIKFVSGLLALAKLAKNSYEWSLSLRTSKGKHKATLKNAVTEEETTEPDGEERIFTITEEDVVSESPSDASERDEYKLLYLKNKTHLDDSLKKINVLHKENTSMKQKYAELKNSFEQEKLSSQNCKCEADTLKKEVSDLKKKLGNIFKENKELKEDINKRKLASVTDFCASNISVDLNPSPRKKLCTENKTDKHDGKRKGQMNEENTEYKNGEKVLCFWKQDQKWYEADIIEKRSKGYFVKFVLDGVERVLKQKDIKKKKTGKR
;
A
#
# COMPACT_ATOMS: atom_id res chain seq x y z
N MET A 1 -35.55 -5.40 27.70
CA MET A 1 -35.94 -5.02 29.07
C MET A 1 -36.02 -3.50 29.09
N TRP A 2 -37.14 -2.89 29.47
CA TRP A 2 -37.38 -1.46 29.28
C TRP A 2 -37.14 -0.72 30.60
N SER A 3 -36.38 0.38 30.59
CA SER A 3 -36.41 1.39 31.66
C SER A 3 -36.88 2.73 31.09
N PHE A 4 -37.57 3.52 31.91
CA PHE A 4 -38.17 4.79 31.52
C PHE A 4 -37.81 5.82 32.58
N ASP A 5 -37.00 6.83 32.22
CA ASP A 5 -36.71 7.97 33.08
C ASP A 5 -37.57 9.16 32.64
N ARG A 6 -38.20 9.86 33.59
CA ARG A 6 -39.12 10.97 33.34
C ARG A 6 -38.42 12.29 33.07
N LYS A 7 -37.10 12.38 33.24
CA LYS A 7 -36.37 13.66 33.14
C LYS A 7 -35.66 13.91 31.81
N ASN A 8 -35.37 12.88 31.03
CA ASN A 8 -34.59 13.01 29.80
C ASN A 8 -35.37 12.43 28.61
N GLY A 9 -35.31 13.11 27.46
CA GLY A 9 -36.14 12.88 26.28
C GLY A 9 -36.05 11.49 25.62
N LEU A 10 -36.70 11.38 24.46
CA LEU A 10 -36.89 10.14 23.70
C LEU A 10 -35.56 9.45 23.33
N THR A 11 -35.31 8.24 23.83
CA THR A 11 -34.13 7.44 23.47
C THR A 11 -34.45 6.53 22.28
N LEU A 12 -33.66 6.61 21.21
CA LEU A 12 -33.74 5.68 20.07
C LEU A 12 -32.75 4.53 20.30
N LEU A 13 -33.24 3.33 20.59
CA LEU A 13 -32.40 2.13 20.68
C LEU A 13 -32.43 1.40 19.33
N THR A 14 -31.30 1.39 18.63
CA THR A 14 -31.11 0.51 17.47
C THR A 14 -30.73 -0.89 17.97
N ARG A 15 -31.48 -1.89 17.51
CA ARG A 15 -31.21 -3.30 17.79
C ARG A 15 -30.10 -3.75 16.84
N ASN A 16 -28.84 -3.43 17.16
CA ASN A 16 -27.59 -4.13 16.79
C ASN A 16 -26.41 -3.19 17.06
N GLY A 17 -25.50 -3.62 17.94
CA GLY A 17 -24.50 -2.78 18.60
C GLY A 17 -23.64 -1.92 17.68
N MET A 18 -23.75 -0.60 17.86
CA MET A 18 -22.70 0.38 17.61
C MET A 18 -22.50 1.21 18.89
N PRO A 19 -21.27 1.69 19.18
CA PRO A 19 -21.00 2.53 20.33
C PRO A 19 -21.25 4.03 20.05
N ASP A 20 -21.71 4.71 21.10
CA ASP A 20 -21.71 6.16 21.41
C ASP A 20 -22.29 7.11 20.33
N GLU A 21 -23.61 7.35 20.32
CA GLU A 21 -24.35 8.44 20.99
C GLU A 21 -24.09 9.87 20.46
N GLU A 22 -25.02 10.37 19.64
CA GLU A 22 -25.37 11.78 19.58
C GLU A 22 -26.87 11.90 19.95
N ILE A 23 -27.15 12.32 21.18
CA ILE A 23 -28.52 12.48 21.71
C ILE A 23 -29.05 13.85 21.27
N ILE A 24 -30.00 13.88 20.33
CA ILE A 24 -30.70 15.12 19.98
C ILE A 24 -31.92 15.27 20.91
N GLY A 25 -31.75 16.03 21.99
CA GLY A 25 -32.85 16.42 22.87
C GLY A 25 -33.73 17.49 22.22
N LEU A 26 -34.92 17.11 21.73
CA LEU A 26 -35.96 18.06 21.30
C LEU A 26 -36.86 18.38 22.49
N GLU A 27 -36.52 19.42 23.27
CA GLU A 27 -37.43 19.97 24.27
C GLU A 27 -38.44 20.93 23.62
N LYS A 28 -39.73 20.63 23.83
CA LYS A 28 -40.89 21.51 23.65
C LYS A 28 -40.91 22.36 22.37
N SER A 29 -40.70 21.78 21.19
CA SER A 29 -41.09 22.43 19.93
C SER A 29 -42.49 21.99 19.52
N ASN A 30 -43.30 22.94 19.04
CA ASN A 30 -44.67 22.72 18.53
C ASN A 30 -44.77 21.47 17.63
N ASN A 31 -45.85 20.71 17.83
CA ASN A 31 -46.09 19.37 17.27
C ASN A 31 -45.82 19.26 15.76
N VAL A 32 -46.06 20.34 15.00
CA VAL A 32 -45.87 20.40 13.55
C VAL A 32 -44.39 20.33 13.14
N ASN A 33 -43.48 20.95 13.91
CA ASN A 33 -42.05 20.94 13.60
C ASN A 33 -41.42 19.58 13.89
N CYS A 34 -41.89 18.89 14.94
CA CYS A 34 -41.48 17.52 15.23
C CYS A 34 -41.89 16.56 14.12
N ILE A 35 -43.12 16.69 13.60
CA ILE A 35 -43.62 15.85 12.49
C ILE A 35 -42.81 16.09 11.22
N LYS A 36 -42.54 17.36 10.86
CA LYS A 36 -41.73 17.71 9.67
C LYS A 36 -40.28 17.22 9.78
N PHE A 37 -39.68 17.32 10.96
CA PHE A 37 -38.34 16.83 11.22
C PHE A 37 -38.26 15.30 11.09
N VAL A 38 -39.24 14.59 11.67
CA VAL A 38 -39.36 13.14 11.57
C VAL A 38 -39.62 12.68 10.13
N SER A 39 -40.47 13.37 9.36
CA SER A 39 -40.68 13.04 7.95
C SER A 39 -39.43 13.26 7.10
N GLY A 40 -38.62 14.28 7.42
CA GLY A 40 -37.33 14.53 6.78
C GLY A 40 -36.32 13.42 7.06
N LEU A 41 -36.21 12.97 8.31
CA LEU A 41 -35.35 11.83 8.68
C LEU A 41 -35.79 10.53 8.00
N LEU A 42 -37.11 10.30 7.88
CA LEU A 42 -37.64 9.12 7.20
C LEU A 42 -37.36 9.15 5.68
N ALA A 43 -37.42 10.32 5.05
CA ALA A 43 -37.06 10.49 3.64
C ALA A 43 -35.56 10.24 3.39
N LEU A 44 -34.69 10.72 4.28
CA LEU A 44 -33.25 10.47 4.23
C LEU A 44 -32.91 8.99 4.43
N ALA A 45 -33.58 8.31 5.36
CA ALA A 45 -33.41 6.87 5.57
C ALA A 45 -33.85 6.05 4.34
N LYS A 46 -34.90 6.46 3.63
CA LYS A 46 -35.35 5.82 2.38
C LYS A 46 -34.35 5.99 1.23
N LEU A 47 -33.69 7.15 1.15
CA LEU A 47 -32.64 7.41 0.13
C LEU A 47 -31.38 6.55 0.34
N ALA A 48 -31.12 6.11 1.57
CA ALA A 48 -29.94 5.32 1.90
C ALA A 48 -29.99 3.86 1.39
N LYS A 49 -31.08 3.40 0.74
CA LYS A 49 -31.26 2.03 0.19
C LYS A 49 -30.91 0.88 1.14
N ASN A 50 -30.91 1.11 2.45
CA ASN A 50 -30.56 0.08 3.41
C ASN A 50 -31.83 -0.64 3.91
N SER A 51 -31.80 -1.97 3.84
CA SER A 51 -32.84 -2.88 4.36
C SER A 51 -32.85 -2.83 5.90
N TYR A 52 -33.55 -1.86 6.46
CA TYR A 52 -33.80 -1.80 7.90
C TYR A 52 -35.29 -1.61 8.15
N GLU A 53 -35.84 -2.37 9.10
CA GLU A 53 -37.18 -2.12 9.64
C GLU A 53 -37.09 -0.96 10.64
N TRP A 54 -37.73 0.16 10.32
CA TRP A 54 -37.82 1.30 11.23
C TRP A 54 -39.20 1.28 11.89
N SER A 55 -39.23 1.34 13.22
CA SER A 55 -40.46 1.59 13.96
C SER A 55 -40.33 2.89 14.72
N LEU A 56 -41.30 3.80 14.51
CA LEU A 56 -41.35 5.06 15.22
C LEU A 56 -42.49 5.01 16.23
N SER A 57 -42.17 5.23 17.49
CA SER A 57 -43.17 5.36 18.55
C SER A 57 -43.12 6.77 19.11
N LEU A 58 -44.18 7.53 18.88
CA LEU A 58 -44.36 8.86 19.44
C LEU A 58 -45.25 8.76 20.67
N ARG A 59 -44.82 9.31 21.81
CA ARG A 59 -45.62 9.37 23.02
C ARG A 59 -45.97 10.82 23.31
N THR A 60 -47.25 11.16 23.22
CA THR A 60 -47.77 12.49 23.58
C THR A 60 -48.41 12.42 24.97
N SER A 61 -48.72 13.58 25.57
CA SER A 61 -49.47 13.65 26.83
C SER A 61 -50.88 13.05 26.73
N LYS A 62 -51.41 12.87 25.50
CA LYS A 62 -52.74 12.33 25.22
C LYS A 62 -52.75 10.84 24.82
N GLY A 63 -51.58 10.20 24.62
CA GLY A 63 -51.51 8.79 24.25
C GLY A 63 -50.21 8.35 23.59
N LYS A 64 -50.06 7.04 23.39
CA LYS A 64 -48.97 6.45 22.59
C LYS A 64 -49.49 6.21 21.16
N HIS A 65 -48.81 6.77 20.18
CA HIS A 65 -49.04 6.49 18.76
C HIS A 65 -47.83 5.72 18.22
N LYS A 66 -48.08 4.56 17.62
CA LYS A 66 -47.03 3.72 17.04
C LYS A 66 -47.29 3.58 15.55
N ALA A 67 -46.37 4.07 14.74
CA ALA A 67 -46.35 3.84 13.30
C ALA A 67 -45.26 2.81 13.00
N THR A 68 -45.64 1.72 12.32
CA THR A 68 -44.70 0.66 11.95
C THR A 68 -44.70 0.59 10.43
N LEU A 69 -43.56 0.88 9.81
CA LEU A 69 -43.40 0.71 8.37
C LEU A 69 -42.81 -0.69 8.15
N LYS A 70 -43.62 -1.61 7.60
CA LYS A 70 -43.12 -2.90 7.14
C LYS A 70 -42.83 -2.79 5.65
N ASN A 71 -41.56 -2.89 5.27
CA ASN A 71 -41.21 -3.18 3.89
C ASN A 71 -41.50 -4.66 3.65
N ALA A 72 -42.60 -4.96 2.95
CA ALA A 72 -42.82 -6.31 2.43
C ALA A 72 -41.86 -6.51 1.26
N VAL A 73 -40.70 -7.10 1.55
CA VAL A 73 -39.86 -7.74 0.54
C VAL A 73 -40.19 -9.23 0.61
N THR A 74 -41.06 -9.70 -0.28
CA THR A 74 -41.05 -11.11 -0.67
C THR A 74 -39.88 -11.27 -1.62
N GLU A 75 -38.83 -11.92 -1.15
CA GLU A 75 -37.72 -12.38 -1.99
C GLU A 75 -38.24 -13.49 -2.91
N GLU A 76 -38.50 -13.16 -4.17
CA GLU A 76 -38.35 -14.12 -5.27
C GLU A 76 -37.11 -13.71 -6.06
N GLU A 77 -36.15 -14.62 -6.06
CA GLU A 77 -34.88 -14.55 -6.75
C GLU A 77 -35.13 -14.52 -8.27
N THR A 78 -35.03 -13.35 -8.90
CA THR A 78 -34.85 -13.24 -10.35
C THR A 78 -33.91 -12.09 -10.70
N THR A 79 -33.00 -12.43 -11.61
CA THR A 79 -32.00 -11.61 -12.29
C THR A 79 -32.52 -10.26 -12.82
N GLU A 80 -31.61 -9.27 -12.85
CA GLU A 80 -31.73 -7.93 -13.48
C GLU A 80 -32.72 -7.88 -14.66
N PRO A 81 -33.51 -6.79 -14.78
CA PRO A 81 -32.98 -5.63 -15.52
C PRO A 81 -33.44 -4.24 -15.04
N ASP A 82 -32.70 -3.24 -15.52
CA ASP A 82 -33.04 -1.85 -15.82
C ASP A 82 -34.18 -1.13 -15.07
N GLY A 83 -33.80 -0.06 -14.36
CA GLY A 83 -34.35 1.27 -14.61
C GLY A 83 -35.86 1.50 -14.51
N GLU A 84 -36.53 1.12 -13.42
CA GLU A 84 -37.89 1.59 -13.15
C GLU A 84 -37.91 2.74 -12.12
N GLU A 85 -38.30 3.94 -12.56
CA GLU A 85 -38.68 5.06 -11.71
C GLU A 85 -39.95 4.70 -10.91
N ARG A 86 -39.78 4.40 -9.61
CA ARG A 86 -40.92 4.20 -8.70
C ARG A 86 -41.54 5.55 -8.32
N ILE A 87 -42.67 5.88 -8.92
CA ILE A 87 -43.51 7.03 -8.54
C ILE A 87 -44.34 6.63 -7.31
N PHE A 88 -44.13 7.31 -6.18
CA PHE A 88 -45.00 7.20 -5.00
C PHE A 88 -45.86 8.45 -4.86
N THR A 89 -47.17 8.30 -5.01
CA THR A 89 -48.18 9.32 -4.70
C THR A 89 -48.39 9.38 -3.18
N ILE A 90 -48.07 10.52 -2.59
CA ILE A 90 -48.44 10.83 -1.20
C ILE A 90 -49.84 11.45 -1.26
N THR A 91 -50.83 10.77 -0.69
CA THR A 91 -52.16 11.34 -0.46
C THR A 91 -52.11 12.25 0.76
N GLU A 92 -52.27 13.56 0.53
CA GLU A 92 -52.43 14.57 1.57
C GLU A 92 -53.78 14.39 2.28
N GLU A 93 -53.84 13.52 3.29
CA GLU A 93 -54.99 13.49 4.20
C GLU A 93 -54.70 14.32 5.46
N ASP A 94 -55.54 15.35 5.63
CA ASP A 94 -55.89 16.08 6.85
C ASP A 94 -54.76 16.70 7.69
N VAL A 95 -54.08 17.69 7.13
CA VAL A 95 -53.44 18.76 7.94
C VAL A 95 -54.36 19.98 7.93
N VAL A 96 -55.22 20.07 8.95
CA VAL A 96 -56.00 21.29 9.23
C VAL A 96 -55.01 22.40 9.60
N SER A 97 -54.70 23.26 8.63
CA SER A 97 -53.89 24.46 8.84
C SER A 97 -54.80 25.61 9.28
N GLU A 98 -54.68 26.04 10.53
CA GLU A 98 -55.23 27.32 10.96
C GLU A 98 -54.59 28.41 10.11
N SER A 99 -55.41 29.07 9.28
CA SER A 99 -54.95 30.12 8.39
C SER A 99 -54.65 31.38 9.22
N PRO A 100 -53.46 31.99 9.08
CA PRO A 100 -53.12 33.20 9.82
C PRO A 100 -54.12 34.32 9.50
N SER A 101 -54.76 34.88 10.55
CA SER A 101 -55.85 35.85 10.38
C SER A 101 -55.35 37.27 10.09
N ASP A 102 -54.09 37.56 10.36
CA ASP A 102 -53.49 38.89 10.16
C ASP A 102 -52.70 38.96 8.83
N ALA A 103 -52.79 40.09 8.13
CA ALA A 103 -52.08 40.33 6.88
C ALA A 103 -50.55 40.39 7.10
N SER A 104 -50.10 40.93 8.23
CA SER A 104 -48.67 41.03 8.56
C SER A 104 -48.01 39.66 8.71
N GLU A 105 -48.68 38.71 9.39
CA GLU A 105 -48.17 37.35 9.57
C GLU A 105 -48.04 36.62 8.22
N ARG A 106 -48.99 36.82 7.30
CA ARG A 106 -48.95 36.18 5.97
C ARG A 106 -47.71 36.56 5.17
N ASP A 107 -47.24 37.79 5.26
CA ASP A 107 -46.07 38.23 4.50
C ASP A 107 -44.75 37.73 5.12
N GLU A 108 -44.67 37.64 6.46
CA GLU A 108 -43.55 36.98 7.14
C GLU A 108 -43.44 35.50 6.76
N TYR A 109 -44.57 34.78 6.72
CA TYR A 109 -44.60 33.38 6.29
C TYR A 109 -44.13 33.21 4.83
N LYS A 110 -44.53 34.11 3.92
CA LYS A 110 -44.06 34.07 2.52
C LYS A 110 -42.55 34.29 2.43
N LEU A 111 -42.00 35.25 3.17
CA LEU A 111 -40.57 35.53 3.20
C LEU A 111 -39.77 34.33 3.74
N LEU A 112 -40.25 33.72 4.82
CA LEU A 112 -39.63 32.53 5.39
C LEU A 112 -39.68 31.34 4.41
N TYR A 113 -40.81 31.14 3.73
CA TYR A 113 -40.95 30.11 2.70
C TYR A 113 -39.96 30.32 1.55
N LEU A 114 -39.87 31.54 1.02
CA LEU A 114 -38.94 31.89 -0.06
C LEU A 114 -37.48 31.65 0.37
N LYS A 115 -37.11 32.07 1.58
CA LYS A 115 -35.76 31.85 2.13
C LYS A 115 -35.42 30.36 2.27
N ASN A 116 -36.38 29.55 2.74
CA ASN A 116 -36.19 28.10 2.85
C ASN A 116 -36.08 27.44 1.47
N LYS A 117 -36.87 27.90 0.50
CA LYS A 117 -36.81 27.41 -0.89
C LYS A 117 -35.44 27.67 -1.52
N THR A 118 -34.90 28.88 -1.41
CA THR A 118 -33.57 29.20 -1.94
C THR A 118 -32.47 28.36 -1.28
N HIS A 119 -32.56 28.13 0.02
CA HIS A 119 -31.60 27.28 0.74
C HIS A 119 -31.67 25.81 0.27
N LEU A 120 -32.87 25.30 0.00
CA LEU A 120 -33.06 23.96 -0.56
C LEU A 120 -32.47 23.85 -1.96
N ASP A 121 -32.68 24.86 -2.82
CA ASP A 121 -32.13 24.89 -4.18
C ASP A 121 -30.60 24.88 -4.17
N ASP A 122 -29.96 25.65 -3.28
CA ASP A 122 -28.50 25.67 -3.15
C ASP A 122 -27.95 24.37 -2.58
N SER A 123 -28.66 23.76 -1.62
CA SER A 123 -28.33 22.43 -1.10
C SER A 123 -28.41 21.37 -2.21
N LEU A 124 -29.42 21.43 -3.07
CA LEU A 124 -29.60 20.51 -4.20
C LEU A 124 -28.47 20.67 -5.23
N LYS A 125 -28.06 21.91 -5.55
CA LYS A 125 -26.89 22.16 -6.41
C LYS A 125 -25.63 21.53 -5.83
N LYS A 126 -25.39 21.69 -4.52
CA LYS A 126 -24.22 21.09 -3.84
C LYS A 126 -24.25 19.56 -3.90
N ILE A 127 -25.41 18.94 -3.68
CA ILE A 127 -25.58 17.48 -3.79
C ILE A 127 -25.26 17.00 -5.21
N ASN A 128 -25.70 17.71 -6.24
CA ASN A 128 -25.42 17.34 -7.63
C ASN A 128 -23.93 17.44 -7.99
N VAL A 129 -23.22 18.44 -7.46
CA VAL A 129 -21.75 18.53 -7.61
C VAL A 129 -21.06 17.33 -6.96
N LEU A 130 -21.40 17.04 -5.70
CA LEU A 130 -20.84 15.90 -4.96
C LEU A 130 -21.15 14.57 -5.66
N HIS A 131 -22.33 14.43 -6.26
CA HIS A 131 -22.70 13.24 -7.03
C HIS A 131 -21.78 13.06 -8.25
N LYS A 132 -21.51 14.13 -9.00
CA LYS A 132 -20.58 14.11 -10.15
C LYS A 132 -19.14 13.80 -9.74
N GLU A 133 -18.69 14.33 -8.60
CA GLU A 133 -17.36 14.01 -8.06
C GLU A 133 -17.27 12.53 -7.67
N ASN A 134 -18.31 11.99 -7.03
CA ASN A 134 -18.36 10.58 -6.65
C ASN A 134 -18.39 9.65 -7.87
N THR A 135 -19.12 9.98 -8.94
CA THR A 135 -19.09 9.19 -10.18
C THR A 135 -17.71 9.24 -10.85
N SER A 136 -17.06 10.41 -10.88
CA SER A 136 -15.67 10.53 -11.37
C SER A 136 -14.68 9.71 -10.53
N MET A 137 -14.82 9.72 -9.21
CA MET A 137 -13.99 8.91 -8.31
C MET A 137 -14.18 7.40 -8.52
N LYS A 138 -15.42 6.96 -8.74
CA LYS A 138 -15.70 5.55 -9.09
C LYS A 138 -15.05 5.13 -10.39
N GLN A 139 -15.04 5.99 -11.41
CA GLN A 139 -14.35 5.73 -12.68
C GLN A 139 -12.83 5.60 -12.47
N LYS A 140 -12.20 6.56 -11.77
CA LYS A 140 -10.77 6.50 -11.45
C LYS A 140 -10.38 5.24 -10.67
N TYR A 141 -11.23 4.81 -9.74
CA TYR A 141 -11.01 3.58 -8.99
C TYR A 141 -11.06 2.34 -9.90
N ALA A 142 -12.00 2.28 -10.85
CA ALA A 142 -12.08 1.20 -11.82
C ALA A 142 -10.84 1.14 -12.74
N GLU A 143 -10.37 2.29 -13.22
CA GLU A 143 -9.14 2.40 -14.02
C GLU A 143 -7.91 1.92 -13.24
N LEU A 144 -7.76 2.37 -11.99
CA LEU A 144 -6.66 1.95 -11.13
C LEU A 144 -6.69 0.45 -10.85
N LYS A 145 -7.87 -0.13 -10.62
CA LYS A 145 -8.05 -1.57 -10.42
C LYS A 145 -7.60 -2.36 -11.64
N ASN A 146 -7.94 -1.91 -12.85
CA ASN A 146 -7.53 -2.57 -14.09
C ASN A 146 -6.01 -2.48 -14.30
N SER A 147 -5.41 -1.32 -14.03
CA SER A 147 -3.94 -1.15 -14.11
C SER A 147 -3.21 -2.05 -13.12
N PHE A 148 -3.73 -2.21 -11.91
CA PHE A 148 -3.15 -3.09 -10.90
C PHE A 148 -3.17 -4.56 -11.33
N GLU A 149 -4.28 -5.05 -11.89
CA GLU A 149 -4.35 -6.43 -12.39
C GLU A 149 -3.42 -6.67 -13.61
N GLN A 150 -3.24 -5.67 -14.48
CA GLN A 150 -2.26 -5.74 -15.57
C GLN A 150 -0.82 -5.83 -15.04
N GLU A 151 -0.46 -5.03 -14.04
CA GLU A 151 0.88 -5.05 -13.42
C GLU A 151 1.14 -6.39 -12.72
N LYS A 152 0.12 -6.94 -12.04
CA LYS A 152 0.19 -8.25 -11.40
C LYS A 152 0.47 -9.38 -12.41
N LEU A 153 -0.19 -9.37 -13.57
CA LEU A 153 0.08 -10.31 -14.66
C LEU A 153 1.48 -10.14 -15.23
N SER A 154 1.93 -8.90 -15.43
CA SER A 154 3.29 -8.60 -15.89
C SER A 154 4.34 -9.13 -14.91
N SER A 155 4.15 -8.89 -13.61
CA SER A 155 5.04 -9.41 -12.56
C SER A 155 5.07 -10.94 -12.52
N GLN A 156 3.94 -11.60 -12.76
CA GLN A 156 3.88 -13.06 -12.83
C GLN A 156 4.67 -13.59 -14.04
N ASN A 157 4.55 -12.94 -15.20
CA ASN A 157 5.31 -13.31 -16.40
C ASN A 157 6.83 -13.16 -16.18
N CYS A 158 7.27 -12.04 -15.60
CA CYS A 158 8.68 -11.83 -15.27
C CYS A 158 9.21 -12.89 -14.28
N LYS A 159 8.37 -13.38 -13.37
CA LYS A 159 8.74 -14.46 -12.45
C LYS A 159 8.98 -15.79 -13.19
N CYS A 160 8.08 -16.15 -14.11
CA CYS A 160 8.23 -17.35 -14.93
C CYS A 160 9.47 -17.29 -15.83
N GLU A 161 9.75 -16.13 -16.43
CA GLU A 161 10.96 -15.91 -17.24
C GLU A 161 12.23 -16.03 -16.39
N ALA A 162 12.25 -15.44 -15.20
CA ALA A 162 13.38 -15.56 -14.28
C ALA A 162 13.64 -17.01 -13.85
N ASP A 163 12.60 -17.81 -13.62
CA ASP A 163 12.75 -19.22 -13.27
C ASP A 163 13.24 -20.07 -14.46
N THR A 164 12.85 -19.70 -15.69
CA THR A 164 13.36 -20.32 -16.92
C THR A 164 14.85 -20.02 -17.10
N LEU A 165 15.26 -18.76 -16.96
CA LEU A 165 16.67 -18.35 -17.04
C LEU A 165 17.53 -19.01 -15.95
N LYS A 166 17.01 -19.17 -14.72
CA LYS A 166 17.72 -19.91 -13.65
C LYS A 166 17.99 -21.36 -14.06
N LYS A 167 17.03 -22.01 -14.71
CA LYS A 167 17.19 -23.39 -15.20
C LYS A 167 18.27 -23.46 -16.28
N GLU A 168 18.23 -22.57 -17.26
CA GLU A 168 19.24 -22.50 -18.33
C GLU A 168 20.65 -22.25 -17.77
N VAL A 169 20.81 -21.32 -16.81
CA VAL A 169 22.09 -21.06 -16.15
C VAL A 169 22.59 -22.30 -15.40
N SER A 170 21.70 -23.04 -14.75
CA SER A 170 22.05 -24.31 -14.07
C SER A 170 22.56 -25.36 -15.06
N ASP A 171 21.90 -25.50 -16.21
CA ASP A 171 22.28 -26.47 -17.24
C ASP A 171 23.60 -26.07 -17.93
N LEU A 172 23.81 -24.79 -18.23
CA LEU A 172 25.08 -24.27 -18.74
C LEU A 172 26.22 -24.50 -17.74
N LYS A 173 25.97 -24.31 -16.44
CA LYS A 173 26.96 -24.56 -15.40
C LYS A 173 27.37 -26.04 -15.34
N LYS A 174 26.42 -26.97 -15.53
CA LYS A 174 26.72 -28.41 -15.63
C LYS A 174 27.57 -28.72 -16.87
N LYS A 175 27.18 -28.20 -18.04
CA LYS A 175 27.96 -28.38 -19.29
C LYS A 175 29.38 -27.87 -19.14
N LEU A 176 29.55 -26.68 -18.56
CA LEU A 176 30.86 -26.10 -18.29
C LEU A 176 31.69 -26.98 -17.36
N GLY A 177 31.07 -27.56 -16.32
CA GLY A 177 31.73 -28.50 -15.42
C GLY A 177 32.23 -29.77 -16.13
N ASN A 178 31.49 -30.29 -17.10
CA ASN A 178 31.92 -31.45 -17.90
C ASN A 178 33.12 -31.10 -18.79
N ILE A 179 33.08 -29.94 -19.48
CA ILE A 179 34.19 -29.46 -20.31
C ILE A 179 35.48 -29.29 -19.49
N PHE A 180 35.37 -28.81 -18.25
CA PHE A 180 36.54 -28.70 -17.37
C PHE A 180 37.15 -30.06 -17.00
N LYS A 181 36.32 -31.11 -16.84
CA LYS A 181 36.80 -32.48 -16.59
C LYS A 181 37.49 -33.04 -17.83
N GLU A 182 36.86 -32.95 -19.00
CA GLU A 182 37.43 -33.40 -20.27
C GLU A 182 38.78 -32.72 -20.57
N ASN A 183 38.87 -31.40 -20.37
CA ASN A 183 40.13 -30.66 -20.53
C ASN A 183 41.22 -31.09 -19.55
N LYS A 184 40.85 -31.55 -18.35
CA LYS A 184 41.80 -32.08 -17.38
C LYS A 184 42.36 -33.43 -17.85
N GLU A 185 41.49 -34.34 -18.28
CA GLU A 185 41.86 -35.65 -18.83
C GLU A 185 42.75 -35.51 -20.07
N LEU A 186 42.39 -34.63 -21.00
CA LEU A 186 43.21 -34.35 -22.19
C LEU A 186 44.62 -33.82 -21.83
N LYS A 187 44.74 -32.97 -20.81
CA LYS A 187 46.04 -32.48 -20.34
C LYS A 187 46.90 -33.61 -19.77
N GLU A 188 46.29 -34.52 -19.01
CA GLU A 188 46.98 -35.69 -18.46
C GLU A 188 47.44 -36.63 -19.59
N ASP A 189 46.61 -36.87 -20.61
CA ASP A 189 46.96 -37.69 -21.77
C ASP A 189 48.06 -37.08 -22.64
N ILE A 190 48.04 -35.76 -22.86
CA ILE A 190 49.11 -35.05 -23.57
C ILE A 190 50.44 -35.22 -22.83
N ASN A 191 50.43 -35.09 -21.49
CA ASN A 191 51.65 -35.26 -20.68
C ASN A 191 52.18 -36.70 -20.76
N LYS A 192 51.31 -37.71 -20.70
CA LYS A 192 51.70 -39.11 -20.88
C LYS A 192 52.35 -39.35 -22.25
N ARG A 193 51.75 -38.83 -23.33
CA ARG A 193 52.30 -38.96 -24.70
C ARG A 193 53.65 -38.28 -24.86
N LYS A 194 53.82 -37.07 -24.30
CA LYS A 194 55.11 -36.36 -24.30
C LYS A 194 56.20 -37.14 -23.57
N LEU A 195 55.86 -37.78 -22.44
CA LEU A 195 56.81 -38.59 -21.69
C LEU A 195 57.25 -39.82 -22.50
N ALA A 196 56.29 -40.52 -23.13
CA ALA A 196 56.58 -41.66 -23.99
C ALA A 196 57.46 -41.30 -25.20
N SER A 197 57.21 -40.16 -25.86
CA SER A 197 58.04 -39.73 -27.00
C SER A 197 59.48 -39.41 -26.59
N VAL A 198 59.69 -38.90 -25.38
CA VAL A 198 61.05 -38.60 -24.87
C VAL A 198 61.80 -39.89 -24.54
N THR A 199 61.12 -40.90 -23.97
CA THR A 199 61.76 -42.19 -23.66
C THR A 199 62.17 -42.94 -24.92
N ASP A 200 61.34 -42.93 -25.98
CA ASP A 200 61.66 -43.58 -27.25
C ASP A 200 62.85 -42.91 -27.96
N PHE A 201 62.97 -41.58 -27.85
CA PHE A 201 64.10 -40.83 -28.41
C PHE A 201 65.41 -41.12 -27.67
N CYS A 202 65.39 -41.26 -26.34
CA CYS A 202 66.61 -41.61 -25.57
C CYS A 202 67.06 -43.06 -25.80
N ALA A 203 66.13 -43.99 -26.01
CA ALA A 203 66.46 -45.40 -26.29
C ALA A 203 67.19 -45.61 -27.62
N SER A 204 67.07 -44.66 -28.55
CA SER A 204 67.62 -44.78 -29.92
C SER A 204 68.93 -44.02 -30.14
N ASN A 205 69.44 -43.23 -29.18
CA ASN A 205 70.56 -42.29 -29.41
C ASN A 205 71.74 -42.35 -28.40
N ILE A 206 71.85 -43.36 -27.53
CA ILE A 206 72.97 -43.43 -26.55
C ILE A 206 73.79 -44.71 -26.75
N SER A 207 74.80 -44.60 -27.62
CA SER A 207 76.09 -45.29 -27.54
C SER A 207 77.17 -44.22 -27.67
N VAL A 208 77.36 -43.40 -26.63
CA VAL A 208 78.49 -42.47 -26.58
C VAL A 208 79.15 -42.56 -25.21
N ASP A 209 80.44 -42.77 -25.32
CA ASP A 209 81.45 -43.08 -24.32
C ASP A 209 81.43 -42.16 -23.09
N LEU A 210 81.62 -42.78 -21.93
CA LEU A 210 81.68 -42.13 -20.62
C LEU A 210 83.02 -41.42 -20.46
N ASN A 211 83.02 -40.10 -20.35
CA ASN A 211 84.12 -39.40 -19.68
C ASN A 211 83.60 -38.26 -18.79
N PRO A 212 83.63 -38.42 -17.45
CA PRO A 212 83.12 -37.40 -16.53
C PRO A 212 84.17 -36.30 -16.30
N SER A 213 83.92 -35.11 -16.84
CA SER A 213 84.71 -33.90 -16.53
C SER A 213 83.94 -32.98 -15.56
N PRO A 214 84.57 -32.48 -14.48
CA PRO A 214 83.90 -31.70 -13.45
C PRO A 214 83.82 -30.22 -13.84
N ARG A 215 82.61 -29.69 -14.06
CA ARG A 215 82.42 -28.23 -14.24
C ARG A 215 81.35 -27.62 -13.33
N LYS A 216 81.89 -26.82 -12.41
CA LYS A 216 81.50 -25.45 -11.99
C LYS A 216 80.01 -25.11 -11.80
N LYS A 217 79.69 -24.87 -10.52
CA LYS A 217 78.57 -24.06 -10.01
C LYS A 217 78.56 -22.68 -10.67
N LEU A 218 77.43 -22.30 -11.29
CA LEU A 218 77.14 -20.94 -11.69
C LEU A 218 75.78 -20.55 -11.11
N CYS A 219 75.80 -19.59 -10.18
CA CYS A 219 74.61 -18.94 -9.63
C CYS A 219 74.06 -17.96 -10.68
N THR A 220 72.75 -17.94 -10.88
CA THR A 220 72.07 -16.84 -11.58
C THR A 220 70.94 -16.33 -10.71
N GLU A 221 71.19 -15.16 -10.11
CA GLU A 221 70.22 -14.28 -9.47
C GLU A 221 69.23 -13.77 -10.52
N ASN A 222 67.94 -14.06 -10.33
CA ASN A 222 66.88 -13.42 -11.10
C ASN A 222 66.31 -12.25 -10.29
N LYS A 223 66.67 -11.04 -10.73
CA LYS A 223 66.10 -9.77 -10.30
C LYS A 223 64.62 -9.72 -10.68
N THR A 224 63.77 -9.43 -9.70
CA THR A 224 62.37 -9.09 -9.90
C THR A 224 62.24 -7.57 -10.05
N ASP A 225 61.86 -7.16 -11.26
CA ASP A 225 61.57 -5.77 -11.61
C ASP A 225 60.37 -5.24 -10.82
N LYS A 226 60.59 -4.12 -10.14
CA LYS A 226 59.58 -3.36 -9.40
C LYS A 226 58.86 -2.44 -10.38
N HIS A 227 57.58 -2.72 -10.62
CA HIS A 227 56.68 -1.84 -11.36
C HIS A 227 56.08 -0.80 -10.39
N ASP A 228 56.45 0.48 -10.56
CA ASP A 228 55.92 1.61 -9.79
C ASP A 228 54.45 1.89 -10.15
N GLY A 229 53.56 1.41 -9.29
CA GLY A 229 52.12 1.63 -9.35
C GLY A 229 51.69 2.91 -8.64
N LYS A 230 51.48 3.96 -9.44
CA LYS A 230 50.54 5.09 -9.28
C LYS A 230 49.75 5.13 -7.94
N ARG A 231 50.19 6.00 -7.03
CA ARG A 231 49.54 6.35 -5.75
C ARG A 231 48.09 6.80 -5.98
N LYS A 232 47.12 5.92 -5.71
CA LYS A 232 45.75 6.33 -5.37
C LYS A 232 45.72 6.64 -3.88
N GLY A 233 45.46 7.89 -3.53
CA GLY A 233 45.28 8.31 -2.15
C GLY A 233 44.20 7.50 -1.47
N GLN A 234 44.59 6.61 -0.57
CA GLN A 234 43.69 5.99 0.39
C GLN A 234 43.20 7.10 1.31
N MET A 235 41.97 7.56 1.09
CA MET A 235 41.24 8.28 2.13
C MET A 235 41.11 7.32 3.31
N ASN A 236 41.65 7.72 4.46
CA ASN A 236 41.49 7.03 5.72
C ASN A 236 39.99 6.78 5.97
N GLU A 237 39.55 5.54 5.76
CA GLU A 237 38.28 5.04 6.29
C GLU A 237 38.45 4.98 7.81
N GLU A 238 38.15 6.09 8.48
CA GLU A 238 37.93 6.09 9.91
C GLU A 238 36.85 5.04 10.20
N ASN A 239 37.25 3.95 10.86
CA ASN A 239 36.40 2.82 11.15
C ASN A 239 35.45 3.19 12.30
N THR A 240 34.58 4.16 12.08
CA THR A 240 33.59 4.59 13.06
C THR A 240 32.45 3.58 13.08
N GLU A 241 32.39 2.81 14.16
CA GLU A 241 31.23 2.03 14.51
C GLU A 241 30.09 2.96 14.95
N TYR A 242 28.88 2.70 14.46
CA TYR A 242 27.68 3.48 14.75
C TYR A 242 26.85 2.78 15.84
N LYS A 243 26.22 3.56 16.74
CA LYS A 243 25.37 3.02 17.81
C LYS A 243 23.90 2.94 17.39
N ASN A 244 23.15 2.02 18.00
CA ASN A 244 21.70 1.96 17.83
C ASN A 244 21.08 3.29 18.33
N GLY A 245 20.17 3.85 17.53
CA GLY A 245 19.53 5.15 17.74
C GLY A 245 20.34 6.36 17.24
N GLU A 246 21.53 6.18 16.66
CA GLU A 246 22.35 7.28 16.15
C GLU A 246 21.78 7.82 14.82
N LYS A 247 21.68 9.15 14.71
CA LYS A 247 21.26 9.85 13.49
C LYS A 247 22.40 9.94 12.50
N VAL A 248 22.20 9.39 11.30
CA VAL A 248 23.23 9.30 10.26
C VAL A 248 22.70 9.82 8.93
N LEU A 249 23.62 10.06 7.99
CA LEU A 249 23.31 10.28 6.59
C LEU A 249 23.57 9.00 5.82
N CYS A 250 22.57 8.54 5.07
CA CYS A 250 22.61 7.32 4.27
C CYS A 250 22.55 7.64 2.78
N PHE A 251 23.42 7.02 1.99
CA PHE A 251 23.46 7.20 0.55
C PHE A 251 22.45 6.30 -0.15
N TRP A 252 21.59 6.91 -0.96
CA TRP A 252 20.61 6.21 -1.78
C TRP A 252 21.11 6.04 -3.21
N LYS A 253 21.31 4.79 -3.63
CA LYS A 253 21.93 4.49 -4.92
C LYS A 253 21.09 4.88 -6.14
N GLN A 254 19.76 4.85 -6.03
CA GLN A 254 18.88 5.18 -7.16
C GLN A 254 18.95 6.67 -7.49
N ASP A 255 19.01 7.52 -6.48
CA ASP A 255 18.99 8.99 -6.65
C ASP A 255 20.38 9.62 -6.60
N GLN A 256 21.39 8.85 -6.19
CA GLN A 256 22.75 9.31 -5.91
C GLN A 256 22.78 10.47 -4.89
N LYS A 257 21.89 10.44 -3.89
CA LYS A 257 21.74 11.48 -2.86
C LYS A 257 21.88 10.91 -1.44
N TRP A 258 22.17 11.78 -0.48
CA TRP A 258 22.25 11.45 0.95
C TRP A 258 20.96 11.87 1.65
N TYR A 259 20.40 10.98 2.47
CA TYR A 259 19.17 11.20 3.24
C TYR A 259 19.41 10.94 4.72
N GLU A 260 18.60 11.56 5.57
CA GLU A 260 18.65 11.35 7.01
C GLU A 260 18.00 10.02 7.39
N ALA A 261 18.68 9.25 8.25
CA ALA A 261 18.19 7.99 8.76
C ALA A 261 18.65 7.75 10.20
N ASP A 262 17.91 6.91 10.92
CA ASP A 262 18.25 6.45 12.26
C ASP A 262 18.78 5.01 12.18
N ILE A 263 19.89 4.72 12.86
CA ILE A 263 20.42 3.35 12.98
C ILE A 263 19.51 2.57 13.93
N ILE A 264 18.92 1.47 13.48
CA ILE A 264 18.13 0.58 14.33
C ILE A 264 19.06 -0.45 15.00
N GLU A 265 19.83 -1.17 14.19
CA GLU A 265 20.62 -2.32 14.65
C GLU A 265 21.82 -2.59 13.73
N LYS A 266 22.95 -2.98 14.32
CA LYS A 266 24.09 -3.53 13.58
C LYS A 266 23.89 -5.02 13.29
N ARG A 267 23.99 -5.42 12.03
CA ARG A 267 23.92 -6.83 11.57
C ARG A 267 25.26 -7.28 10.98
N SER A 268 25.44 -8.58 10.81
CA SER A 268 26.68 -9.15 10.24
C SER A 268 27.01 -8.67 8.82
N LYS A 269 25.98 -8.24 8.05
CA LYS A 269 26.11 -7.78 6.66
C LYS A 269 26.10 -6.25 6.49
N GLY A 270 25.94 -5.48 7.57
CA GLY A 270 25.79 -4.02 7.51
C GLY A 270 24.94 -3.45 8.64
N TYR A 271 24.40 -2.26 8.45
CA TYR A 271 23.55 -1.59 9.44
C TYR A 271 22.11 -1.54 8.94
N PHE A 272 21.17 -1.90 9.81
CA PHE A 272 19.74 -1.76 9.58
C PHE A 272 19.33 -0.35 9.99
N VAL A 273 18.83 0.43 9.03
CA VAL A 273 18.51 1.86 9.20
C VAL A 273 17.07 2.14 8.79
N LYS A 274 16.47 3.18 9.38
CA LYS A 274 15.15 3.69 9.01
C LYS A 274 15.27 5.13 8.51
N PHE A 275 14.81 5.38 7.29
CA PHE A 275 14.84 6.73 6.71
C PHE A 275 13.79 7.62 7.37
N VAL A 276 14.17 8.86 7.70
CA VAL A 276 13.31 9.79 8.46
C VAL A 276 12.13 10.29 7.61
N LEU A 277 12.30 10.41 6.29
CA LEU A 277 11.33 11.03 5.40
C LEU A 277 10.12 10.14 5.11
N ASP A 278 10.36 8.87 4.78
CA ASP A 278 9.36 7.91 4.31
C ASP A 278 9.12 6.75 5.29
N GLY A 279 9.94 6.64 6.34
CA GLY A 279 9.88 5.57 7.32
C GLY A 279 10.33 4.21 6.79
N VAL A 280 10.91 4.14 5.59
CA VAL A 280 11.32 2.88 4.97
C VAL A 280 12.59 2.36 5.66
N GLU A 281 12.62 1.05 5.91
CA GLU A 281 13.73 0.38 6.59
C GLU A 281 14.59 -0.39 5.58
N ARG A 282 15.92 -0.25 5.65
CA ARG A 282 16.87 -0.96 4.77
C ARG A 282 18.16 -1.34 5.46
N VAL A 283 18.83 -2.35 4.90
CA VAL A 283 20.19 -2.75 5.30
C VAL A 283 21.21 -2.09 4.37
N LEU A 284 22.12 -1.29 4.93
CA LEU A 284 23.17 -0.57 4.20
C LEU A 284 24.57 -1.00 4.64
N LYS A 285 25.54 -0.88 3.72
CA LYS A 285 26.96 -1.10 4.02
C LYS A 285 27.55 0.15 4.68
N GLN A 286 28.58 -0.03 5.50
CA GLN A 286 29.24 1.09 6.21
C GLN A 286 29.69 2.22 5.28
N LYS A 287 30.16 1.89 4.06
CA LYS A 287 30.56 2.88 3.04
C LYS A 287 29.43 3.79 2.55
N ASP A 288 28.18 3.35 2.71
CA ASP A 288 26.99 4.09 2.30
C ASP A 288 26.40 4.90 3.47
N ILE A 289 27.13 5.03 4.59
CA ILE A 289 26.69 5.73 5.82
C ILE A 289 27.78 6.72 6.24
N LYS A 290 27.37 7.95 6.60
CA LYS A 290 28.24 9.00 7.15
C LYS A 290 27.63 9.60 8.41
N LYS A 291 28.47 9.95 9.38
CA LYS A 291 28.04 10.74 10.54
C LYS A 291 27.51 12.10 10.09
N LYS A 292 26.34 12.49 10.60
CA LYS A 292 25.83 13.85 10.43
C LYS A 292 26.74 14.78 11.23
N LYS A 293 27.48 15.67 10.55
CA LYS A 293 28.26 16.71 11.25
C LYS A 293 27.29 17.63 11.96
N THR A 294 27.11 17.43 13.26
CA THR A 294 26.50 18.44 14.12
C THR A 294 27.50 19.60 14.15
N GLY A 295 27.25 20.62 13.33
CA GLY A 295 27.98 21.87 13.47
C GLY A 295 27.79 22.33 14.91
N LYS A 296 28.88 22.34 15.69
CA LYS A 296 28.91 23.13 16.93
C LYS A 296 28.69 24.57 16.48
N ARG A 297 27.48 25.07 16.69
CA ARG A 297 27.18 26.50 16.64
C ARG A 297 27.82 27.17 17.83
#